data_AF-A0A5U3ICM1-F1
#
_entry.id   AF-A0A5U3ICM1-F1
#
_cell.length_a   1.000
_cell.length_b   1.000
_cell.length_c   1.000
_cell.angle_alpha   90.00
_cell.angle_beta   90.00
_cell.angle_gamma   90.00
#
_symmetry.space_group_name_H-M   'P 1'
#
loop_
_entity.id
_entity.type
_entity.pdbx_description
1 polymer ?
#
loop_
_entity_poly.entity_id
_entity_poly.type
_entity_poly.pdbx_seq_one_letter_code
_entity_poly.pdbx_strand_id
1 'polypeptide(L)' 'MKSSQRDWIKFSDSNCKLYSFQIDNKSSAYQTIFNECVAKMSETRGKELAELSGNT' A
#
# COMPACT_ATOMS: atom_id res chain seq x y z
N MET A 1 -0.98 13.10 -12.09
CA MET A 1 -0.23 11.84 -11.86
C MET A 1 0.69 11.90 -10.64
N LYS A 2 1.74 12.73 -10.59
CA LYS A 2 2.75 12.71 -9.50
C LYS A 2 2.20 13.03 -8.10
N SER A 3 1.34 14.04 -7.94
CA SER A 3 0.70 14.37 -6.66
C SER A 3 -0.21 13.23 -6.19
N SER A 4 -1.09 12.77 -7.07
CA SER A 4 -2.00 11.64 -6.82
C SER A 4 -1.25 10.39 -6.35
N GLN A 5 -0.10 10.08 -6.93
CA GLN A 5 0.69 8.93 -6.50
C GLN A 5 1.33 9.11 -5.12
N ARG A 6 1.76 10.32 -4.76
CA ARG A 6 2.25 10.61 -3.40
C ARG A 6 1.15 10.48 -2.36
N ASP A 7 -0.05 10.95 -2.66
CA ASP A 7 -1.17 10.83 -1.73
C ASP A 7 -1.67 9.39 -1.64
N TRP A 8 -1.58 8.62 -2.73
CA TRP A 8 -1.81 7.18 -2.71
C TRP A 8 -0.82 6.45 -1.78
N ILE A 9 0.47 6.83 -1.75
CA ILE A 9 1.45 6.23 -0.82
C ILE A 9 1.04 6.48 0.63
N LYS A 10 0.63 7.71 1.00
CA LYS A 10 0.16 8.02 2.35
C LYS A 10 -1.09 7.23 2.73
N PHE A 11 -2.01 7.07 1.77
CA PHE A 11 -3.20 6.24 1.93
C PHE A 11 -2.83 4.77 2.17
N SER A 12 -1.91 4.22 1.36
CA SER A 12 -1.39 2.86 1.51
C SER A 12 -0.78 2.64 2.90
N ASP A 13 0.13 3.52 3.32
CA ASP A 13 0.78 3.43 4.63
C ASP A 13 -0.22 3.48 5.79
N SER A 14 -1.25 4.34 5.68
CA SER A 14 -2.28 4.47 6.71
C SER A 14 -3.15 3.22 6.80
N ASN A 15 -3.52 2.63 5.66
CA ASN A 15 -4.25 1.36 5.63
C ASN A 15 -3.42 0.21 6.19
N CYS A 16 -2.12 0.15 5.88
CA CYS A 16 -1.28 -0.93 6.37
C CYS A 16 -0.96 -0.81 7.86
N LYS A 17 -0.87 0.41 8.41
CA LYS A 17 -0.85 0.62 9.87
C LYS A 17 -2.15 0.17 10.53
N LEU A 18 -3.29 0.44 9.90
CA LEU A 18 -4.59 -0.03 10.39
C LEU A 18 -4.69 -1.55 10.30
N TYR A 19 -4.20 -2.17 9.22
CA TYR A 19 -4.24 -3.62 9.03
C TYR A 19 -3.42 -4.37 10.10
N SER A 20 -2.29 -3.79 10.52
CA SER A 20 -1.40 -4.38 11.53
C SER A 20 -1.63 -3.86 12.95
N PHE A 21 -2.73 -3.14 13.22
CA PHE A 21 -2.89 -2.37 14.46
C PHE A 21 -2.85 -3.19 15.76
N GLN A 22 -3.20 -4.48 15.70
CA GLN A 22 -3.21 -5.39 16.85
C GLN A 22 -1.84 -6.00 17.15
N ILE A 23 -0.85 -5.79 16.28
CA ILE A 23 0.46 -6.40 16.37
C ILE A 23 1.45 -5.38 16.93
N ASP A 24 2.30 -5.80 17.87
CA ASP A 24 3.37 -4.97 18.40
C ASP A 24 4.27 -4.48 17.25
N ASN A 25 4.36 -3.16 17.09
CA ASN A 25 5.09 -2.52 15.99
C ASN A 25 6.61 -2.71 16.02
N LYS A 26 7.15 -3.24 17.13
CA LYS A 26 8.56 -3.61 17.23
C LYS A 26 8.82 -5.07 16.87
N SER A 27 7.77 -5.87 16.69
CA SER A 27 7.88 -7.29 16.36
C SER A 27 8.19 -7.52 14.88
N SER A 28 8.85 -8.64 14.58
CA SER A 28 8.99 -9.12 13.21
C SER A 28 7.63 -9.42 12.56
N ALA A 29 6.66 -9.89 13.33
CA ALA A 29 5.30 -10.15 12.87
C ALA A 29 4.64 -8.88 12.32
N TYR A 30 4.80 -7.73 12.97
CA TYR A 30 4.28 -6.46 12.46
C TYR A 30 4.92 -6.10 11.13
N GLN A 31 6.25 -6.24 11.02
CA GLN A 31 6.97 -5.93 9.78
C GLN A 31 6.50 -6.82 8.63
N THR A 32 6.35 -8.12 8.86
CA THR A 32 5.84 -9.06 7.87
C THR A 32 4.43 -8.67 7.40
N ILE A 33 3.49 -8.52 8.34
CA ILE A 33 2.09 -8.21 8.02
C ILE A 33 1.93 -6.83 7.37
N PHE A 34 2.70 -5.84 7.82
CA PHE A 34 2.73 -4.51 7.20
C PHE A 34 3.25 -4.59 5.76
N ASN A 35 4.35 -5.29 5.52
CA ASN A 35 4.95 -5.44 4.19
C ASN A 35 4.05 -6.22 3.23
N GLU A 36 3.37 -7.27 3.71
CA GLU A 36 2.37 -8.01 2.93
C GLU A 36 1.21 -7.11 2.49
N CYS A 37 0.71 -6.26 3.40
CA CYS A 37 -0.32 -5.28 3.06
C CYS A 37 0.17 -4.31 1.98
N VAL A 38 1.37 -3.72 2.15
CA VAL A 38 1.95 -2.79 1.18
C VAL A 38 2.12 -3.45 -0.19
N ALA A 39 2.59 -4.70 -0.22
CA ALA A 39 2.76 -5.46 -1.46
C ALA A 39 1.43 -5.65 -2.20
N LYS A 40 0.37 -6.06 -1.48
CA LYS A 40 -0.97 -6.27 -2.07
C LYS A 40 -1.58 -4.97 -2.60
N MET A 41 -1.47 -3.88 -1.85
CA MET A 41 -1.95 -2.56 -2.30
C MET A 41 -1.16 -2.07 -3.51
N SER A 42 0.15 -2.26 -3.52
CA SER A 42 1.03 -1.86 -4.63
C SER A 42 0.73 -2.65 -5.90
N GLU A 43 0.47 -3.95 -5.80
CA GLU A 43 0.07 -4.79 -6.94
C GLU A 43 -1.25 -4.29 -7.54
N THR A 44 -2.23 -4.00 -6.69
CA THR A 44 -3.54 -3.48 -7.12
C THR A 44 -3.37 -2.14 -7.83
N ARG A 45 -2.60 -1.23 -7.24
CA ARG A 45 -2.32 0.07 -7.85
C ARG A 45 -1.56 -0.03 -9.16
N GLY A 46 -0.65 -0.98 -9.28
CA GLY A 46 0.06 -1.26 -10.53
C GLY A 46 -0.90 -1.62 -11.66
N LYS A 47 -1.90 -2.47 -11.38
CA LYS A 47 -2.95 -2.84 -12.34
C LYS A 47 -3.80 -1.63 -12.75
N GLU A 48 -4.27 -0.83 -11.78
CA GLU A 48 -5.04 0.39 -12.05
C GLU A 48 -4.27 1.38 -12.93
N LEU A 49 -2.98 1.59 -12.65
CA LEU A 49 -2.14 2.50 -13.43
C LEU A 49 -1.88 1.98 -14.83
N ALA A 50 -1.71 0.66 -15.00
CA ALA A 50 -1.56 0.03 -16.31
C ALA A 50 -2.82 0.22 -17.16
N GLU A 51 -4.01 -0.02 -16.59
CA GLU A 51 -5.30 0.20 -17.26
C GLU A 51 -5.51 1.67 -17.66
N LEU A 52 -5.19 2.60 -16.76
CA LEU A 52 -5.25 4.03 -17.07
C LEU A 52 -4.28 4.44 -18.18
N SER A 53 -3.11 3.80 -18.26
CA SER A 53 -2.11 4.08 -19.30
C SER A 53 -2.42 3.44 -20.66
N GLY A 54 -3.21 2.35 -20.68
CA GLY A 54 -3.65 1.69 -21.91
C GLY A 54 -4.94 2.27 -22.50
N ASN A 55 -5.63 3.13 -21.76
CA ASN A 55 -6.85 3.85 -22.20
C ASN A 55 -6.56 5.27 -22.75
N THR A 56 -5.29 5.60 -22.97
CA THR A 56 -4.80 6.83 -23.64
C THR A 56 -4.09 6.47 -24.92
#